data_AF-A0A1Z9RM69-F1
#
_entry.id   AF-A0A1Z9RM69-F1
#
_cell.length_a   1.000
_cell.length_b   1.000
_cell.length_c   1.000
_cell.angle_alpha   90.00
_cell.angle_beta   90.00
_cell.angle_gamma   90.00
#
_symmetry.space_group_name_H-M   'P 1'
#
loop_
_entity.id
_entity.type
_entity.pdbx_description
1 polymer ?
#
loop_
_entity_poly.entity_id
_entity_poly.type
_entity_poly.pdbx_seq_one_letter_code
_entity_poly.pdbx_strand_id
1 'polypeptide(L)'
;ASGYKGGDLGYQRPSALVKEFAEVMKKTPLKKISDPFQSRFGWHILYVENIRSVDDTKSLVRKNIAKMIRAEKAKAERDDWVAKLKDQAYIEIKEF
;
A
#
# COMPACT_ATOMS: atom_id res chain seq x y z
N ALA A 1 -0.22 -7.45 12.47
CA ALA A 1 -0.83 -6.99 13.74
C ALA A 1 0.28 -6.47 14.65
N SER A 2 0.19 -5.22 15.13
CA SER A 2 1.22 -4.58 15.98
C SER A 2 1.13 -4.99 17.47
N GLY A 3 0.21 -5.88 17.84
CA GLY A 3 -0.02 -6.31 19.23
C GLY A 3 1.22 -6.93 19.92
N TYR A 4 2.13 -7.55 19.17
CA TYR A 4 3.37 -8.11 19.73
C TYR A 4 4.39 -7.05 20.17
N LYS A 5 4.30 -5.81 19.65
CA LYS A 5 5.21 -4.69 19.99
C LYS A 5 4.51 -3.62 20.84
N GLY A 6 3.48 -3.99 21.60
CA GLY A 6 2.72 -3.03 22.40
C GLY A 6 1.94 -2.01 21.58
N GLY A 7 1.66 -2.30 20.31
CA GLY A 7 0.93 -1.40 19.42
C GLY A 7 1.79 -0.39 18.65
N ASP A 8 3.12 -0.44 18.78
CA ASP A 8 4.02 0.46 18.05
C ASP A 8 3.93 0.24 16.52
N LEU A 9 3.65 1.32 15.80
CA LEU A 9 3.56 1.39 14.35
C LEU A 9 4.82 2.00 13.71
N GLY A 10 5.73 2.56 14.51
CA GLY A 10 6.86 3.37 14.06
C GLY A 10 6.40 4.60 13.28
N TYR A 11 7.32 5.20 12.53
CA TYR A 11 7.00 6.31 11.64
C TYR A 11 6.24 5.83 10.41
N GLN A 12 4.94 6.12 10.37
CA GLN A 12 4.07 5.86 9.23
C GLN A 12 3.70 7.14 8.51
N ARG A 13 3.56 7.06 7.18
CA ARG A 13 2.98 8.15 6.39
C ARG A 13 1.45 8.03 6.47
N PRO A 14 0.71 9.14 6.64
CA PRO A 14 -0.75 9.10 6.63
C PRO A 14 -1.33 8.44 5.36
N SER A 15 -0.64 8.55 4.22
CA SER A 15 -1.04 7.93 2.95
C SER A 15 -0.90 6.40 2.90
N ALA A 16 -0.12 5.81 3.81
CA ALA A 16 0.05 4.36 3.92
C ALA A 16 -0.99 3.71 4.84
N LEU A 17 -1.78 4.53 5.55
CA LEU A 17 -2.83 4.08 6.47
C LEU A 17 -4.20 4.15 5.79
N VAL A 18 -5.17 3.42 6.36
CA VAL A 18 -6.57 3.56 5.94
C VAL A 18 -7.08 4.96 6.29
N LYS A 19 -8.07 5.44 5.54
CA LYS A 19 -8.55 6.82 5.60
C LYS A 19 -8.94 7.24 7.02
N GLU A 20 -9.64 6.37 7.73
CA GLU A 20 -10.12 6.58 9.09
C GLU A 20 -8.94 6.82 10.06
N PHE A 21 -7.89 5.99 9.98
CA PHE A 21 -6.67 6.17 10.77
C PHE A 21 -5.93 7.47 10.42
N ALA A 22 -5.80 7.76 9.12
CA ALA A 22 -5.10 8.96 8.67
C ALA A 22 -5.79 10.25 9.12
N GLU A 23 -7.12 10.27 9.13
CA GLU A 23 -7.90 11.40 9.61
C GLU A 23 -7.76 11.61 11.12
N VAL A 24 -7.88 10.55 11.92
CA VAL A 24 -7.74 10.65 13.38
C VAL A 24 -6.29 11.01 13.76
N MET A 25 -5.30 10.48 13.05
CA MET A 25 -3.88 10.83 13.26
C MET A 25 -3.61 12.31 12.97
N LYS A 26 -4.25 12.90 11.95
CA LYS A 26 -4.13 14.33 11.65
C LYS A 26 -4.84 15.23 12.66
N LYS A 27 -5.95 14.76 13.24
CA LYS A 27 -6.73 15.51 14.24
C LYS A 27 -6.09 15.45 15.63
N THR A 28 -5.41 14.35 15.95
CA THR A 28 -4.83 14.12 17.27
C THR A 28 -3.53 14.91 17.43
N PRO A 29 -3.40 15.78 18.45
CA PRO A 29 -2.17 16.52 18.69
C PRO A 29 -1.00 15.62 19.10
N LEU A 30 0.21 16.14 18.93
CA LEU A 30 1.44 15.50 19.39
C LEU A 30 1.36 15.19 20.89
N LYS A 31 1.83 13.98 21.28
CA LYS A 31 1.80 13.42 22.63
C LYS A 31 0.42 13.32 23.26
N LYS A 32 -0.63 13.14 22.44
CA LYS A 32 -1.99 12.88 22.91
C LYS A 32 -2.56 11.59 22.36
N ILE A 33 -3.49 11.03 23.13
CA ILE A 33 -4.32 9.89 22.78
C ILE A 33 -5.57 10.41 22.04
N SER A 34 -6.00 9.72 20.99
CA SER A 34 -7.22 10.04 20.26
C SER A 34 -8.47 9.53 20.97
N ASP A 35 -9.63 10.07 20.57
CA ASP A 35 -10.89 9.40 20.86
C ASP A 35 -10.93 8.02 20.17
N PRO A 36 -11.65 7.03 20.74
CA PRO A 36 -11.87 5.75 20.09
C PRO A 36 -12.58 5.93 18.74
N PHE A 37 -12.09 5.25 17.71
CA PHE A 37 -12.65 5.31 16.37
C PHE A 37 -12.78 3.93 15.74
N GLN A 38 -13.77 3.78 14.86
CA GLN A 38 -14.03 2.54 14.16
C GLN A 38 -13.33 2.53 12.80
N SER A 39 -12.71 1.41 12.47
CA SER A 39 -12.21 1.10 11.14
C SER A 39 -12.78 -0.23 10.66
N ARG A 40 -12.49 -0.61 9.42
CA ARG A 40 -12.81 -1.95 8.89
C ARG A 40 -12.24 -3.11 9.74
N PHE A 41 -11.25 -2.83 10.59
CA PHE A 41 -10.58 -3.80 11.46
C PHE A 41 -11.13 -3.79 12.90
N GLY A 42 -12.17 -3.02 13.19
CA GLY A 42 -12.79 -2.90 14.51
C GLY A 42 -12.53 -1.54 15.16
N TRP A 43 -12.46 -1.53 16.50
CA TRP A 43 -12.26 -0.32 17.28
C TRP A 43 -10.79 -0.09 17.61
N HIS A 44 -10.36 1.16 17.50
CA HIS A 44 -8.97 1.55 17.71
C HIS A 44 -8.86 2.85 18.49
N ILE A 45 -7.73 2.99 19.18
CA ILE A 45 -7.26 4.21 19.81
C ILE A 45 -5.84 4.43 19.31
N LEU A 46 -5.43 5.67 19.04
CA LEU A 46 -4.07 5.98 18.62
C LEU A 46 -3.41 6.99 19.56
N TYR A 47 -2.09 6.91 19.70
CA TYR A 47 -1.26 7.89 20.39
C TYR A 47 -0.22 8.43 19.41
N VAL A 48 -0.16 9.76 19.27
CA VAL A 48 0.79 10.40 18.36
C VAL A 48 2.07 10.71 19.12
N GLU A 49 3.07 9.84 19.03
CA GLU A 49 4.33 10.02 19.75
C GLU A 49 5.22 11.11 19.14
N ASN A 50 5.36 11.13 17.81
CA ASN A 50 6.20 12.09 17.09
C ASN A 50 5.67 12.37 15.69
N ILE A 51 5.87 13.61 15.21
CA ILE A 51 5.57 14.05 13.85
C ILE A 51 6.88 14.58 13.24
N ARG A 52 7.28 14.00 12.12
CA ARG A 52 8.45 14.45 11.36
C ARG A 52 8.07 14.80 9.92
N SER A 53 8.64 15.88 9.41
CA SER A 53 8.63 16.19 7.98
C SER A 53 9.88 15.59 7.34
N VAL A 54 9.70 14.80 6.29
CA VAL A 54 10.81 14.21 5.52
C VAL A 54 10.54 14.51 4.06
N ASP A 55 11.44 15.24 3.42
CA ASP A 55 11.43 15.41 1.97
C ASP A 55 12.12 14.21 1.30
N ASP A 56 11.30 13.27 0.85
CA ASP A 56 11.73 12.09 0.08
C ASP A 56 11.13 12.06 -1.33
N THR A 57 10.70 13.22 -1.83
CA THR A 57 9.98 13.37 -3.10
C THR A 57 10.72 12.69 -4.26
N LYS A 58 12.02 12.96 -4.42
CA LYS A 58 12.85 12.37 -5.49
C LYS A 58 12.94 10.86 -5.40
N SER A 59 13.08 10.32 -4.18
CA SER A 59 13.19 8.88 -3.93
C SER A 59 11.88 8.16 -4.25
N LEU A 60 10.75 8.73 -3.83
CA LEU A 60 9.42 8.20 -4.11
C LEU A 60 9.11 8.19 -5.61
N VAL A 61 9.36 9.30 -6.30
CA VAL A 61 9.16 9.40 -7.76
C VAL A 61 9.98 8.36 -8.49
N ARG A 62 11.27 8.24 -8.17
CA ARG A 62 12.17 7.24 -8.79
C ARG A 62 11.69 5.81 -8.55
N LYS A 63 11.24 5.47 -7.33
CA LYS A 63 10.70 4.14 -7.02
C LYS A 63 9.42 3.84 -7.80
N ASN A 64 8.51 4.81 -7.91
CA ASN A 64 7.26 4.65 -8.65
C ASN A 64 7.51 4.44 -10.15
N ILE A 65 8.38 5.26 -10.75
CA ILE A 65 8.77 5.11 -12.16
C ILE A 65 9.43 3.74 -12.40
N ALA A 66 10.36 3.33 -11.53
CA ALA A 66 11.02 2.03 -11.65
C ALA A 66 10.02 0.86 -11.54
N LYS A 67 9.02 0.94 -10.65
CA LYS A 67 7.96 -0.07 -10.52
C LYS A 67 7.11 -0.14 -11.78
N MET A 68 6.74 1.02 -12.34
CA MET A 68 5.92 1.12 -13.55
C MET A 68 6.64 0.51 -14.76
N ILE A 69 7.90 0.89 -15.01
CA ILE A 69 8.72 0.33 -16.09
C ILE A 69 8.87 -1.18 -15.94
N ARG A 70 9.10 -1.69 -14.72
CA ARG A 70 9.17 -3.15 -14.48
C ARG A 70 7.86 -3.85 -14.78
N ALA A 71 6.73 -3.27 -14.37
CA ALA A 71 5.41 -3.85 -14.63
C ALA A 71 5.10 -3.89 -16.13
N GLU A 72 5.45 -2.84 -16.85
CA GLU A 72 5.30 -2.73 -18.30
C GLU A 72 6.14 -3.78 -19.04
N LYS A 73 7.44 -3.87 -18.72
CA LYS A 73 8.32 -4.90 -19.30
C LYS A 73 7.84 -6.31 -19.00
N ALA A 74 7.44 -6.58 -17.75
CA ALA A 74 6.93 -7.88 -17.37
C ALA A 74 5.60 -8.21 -18.07
N LYS A 75 4.78 -7.21 -18.40
CA LYS A 75 3.56 -7.41 -19.19
C LYS A 75 3.91 -7.78 -20.63
N ALA A 76 4.79 -7.01 -21.27
CA ALA A 76 5.21 -7.27 -22.65
C ALA A 76 5.79 -8.68 -22.83
N GLU A 77 6.69 -9.10 -21.92
CA GLU A 77 7.27 -10.45 -21.95
C GLU A 77 6.22 -11.54 -21.72
N ARG A 78 5.28 -11.32 -20.80
CA ARG A 78 4.18 -12.26 -20.58
C ARG A 78 3.29 -12.40 -21.81
N ASP A 79 2.97 -11.29 -22.47
CA ASP A 79 2.10 -11.28 -23.64
C ASP A 79 2.77 -12.03 -24.81
N ASP A 80 4.07 -11.80 -25.03
CA ASP A 80 4.87 -12.54 -26.02
C ASP A 80 4.98 -14.05 -25.69
N TRP A 81 5.25 -14.37 -24.41
CA TRP A 81 5.30 -15.75 -23.95
C TRP A 81 3.97 -16.48 -24.14
N VAL A 82 2.85 -15.83 -23.81
CA VAL A 82 1.50 -16.39 -24.01
C VAL A 82 1.19 -16.57 -25.49
N ALA A 83 1.60 -15.63 -26.36
CA ALA A 83 1.43 -15.77 -27.81
C ALA A 83 2.17 -17.02 -28.33
N LYS A 84 3.44 -17.21 -27.96
CA LYS A 84 4.23 -18.39 -28.33
C LYS A 84 3.61 -19.70 -27.85
N LEU A 85 3.09 -19.72 -26.62
CA LEU A 85 2.40 -20.89 -26.09
C LEU A 85 1.12 -21.23 -26.86
N LYS A 86 0.37 -20.20 -27.29
CA LYS A 86 -0.83 -20.39 -28.11
C LYS A 86 -0.50 -20.92 -29.49
N ASP A 87 0.58 -20.45 -30.12
CA ASP A 87 1.00 -20.91 -31.44
C ASP A 87 1.40 -22.41 -31.45
N GLN A 88 1.90 -22.91 -30.32
CA GLN A 88 2.30 -24.31 -30.15
C GLN A 88 1.17 -25.23 -29.67
N ALA A 89 0.01 -24.67 -29.28
CA ALA A 89 -1.09 -25.42 -28.70
C ALA A 89 -2.25 -25.57 -29.67
N TYR A 90 -2.87 -26.75 -29.71
CA TYR A 90 -4.17 -26.92 -30.33
C TYR A 90 -5.25 -26.37 -29.40
N ILE A 91 -5.93 -25.28 -29.81
CA ILE A 91 -6.97 -24.62 -29.02
C ILE A 91 -8.31 -24.74 -29.76
N GLU A 92 -9.26 -25.42 -29.16
CA GLU A 92 -10.66 -25.51 -29.62
C GLU A 92 -11.55 -24.75 -28.62
N ILE A 93 -12.28 -23.73 -29.08
CA ILE A 93 -13.28 -23.01 -28.27
C ILE A 93 -14.64 -23.59 -28.62
N LYS A 94 -15.26 -24.30 -27.68
CA LYS A 94 -16.63 -24.82 -27.82
C LYS A 94 -17.62 -23.79 -27.29
N GLU A 95 -18.53 -23.34 -28.14
CA GLU A 95 -19.71 -22.61 -27.68
C GLU A 95 -20.73 -23.62 -27.12
N PHE A 96 -21.32 -23.31 -25.96
CA PHE A 96 -22.38 -24.07 -25.32
C PHE A 96 -23.73 -23.40 -25.54
#